data_AF-A0A1G5ZAJ8-F1
#
_entry.id   AF-A0A1G5ZAJ8-F1
#
_cell.length_a   1.000
_cell.length_b   1.000
_cell.length_c   1.000
_cell.angle_alpha   90.00
_cell.angle_beta   90.00
_cell.angle_gamma   90.00
#
_symmetry.space_group_name_H-M   'P 1'
#
loop_
_entity.id
_entity.type
_entity.pdbx_description
1 polymer ?
#
loop_
_entity_poly.entity_id
_entity_poly.type
_entity_poly.pdbx_seq_one_letter_code
_entity_poly.pdbx_strand_id
1 'polypeptide(L)'
;MCFTGNFALSMMLDEATIASVLCQPSLPLDNPAGIEISAEEISTIRKRLDRENLDVLAYRFEGDRFCRAERFATYRQALGNHFVERVLPDSAAKQDVPPFFEKHVRSPHSVVTVHLIDEQGQPTIAARDEIIAFLRGRLTKK
;
A
#
# COMPACT_ATOMS: atom_id res chain seq x y z
N MET A 1 -3.19 -1.75 -7.00
CA MET A 1 -2.41 -0.62 -7.56
C MET A 1 -0.94 -1.01 -7.60
N CYS A 2 -0.58 -2.05 -8.37
CA CYS A 2 0.75 -2.69 -8.25
C CYS A 2 1.88 -1.77 -8.72
N PHE A 3 1.82 -1.35 -9.99
CA PHE A 3 2.81 -0.46 -10.60
C PHE A 3 2.75 0.96 -10.01
N THR A 4 1.55 1.48 -9.81
CA THR A 4 1.33 2.85 -9.32
C THR A 4 1.35 2.97 -7.80
N GLY A 5 1.58 1.87 -7.07
CA GLY A 5 1.41 1.82 -5.63
C GLY A 5 2.35 2.75 -4.88
N ASN A 6 3.51 3.07 -5.44
CA ASN A 6 4.45 4.04 -4.86
C ASN A 6 4.22 5.49 -5.34
N PHE A 7 3.54 5.70 -6.47
CA PHE A 7 3.34 7.06 -7.01
C PHE A 7 2.56 7.94 -6.06
N ALA A 8 1.60 7.36 -5.34
CA ALA A 8 0.85 8.07 -4.31
C ALA A 8 1.76 8.59 -3.18
N LEU A 9 2.92 7.98 -2.92
CA LEU A 9 3.89 8.49 -1.96
C LEU A 9 4.63 9.70 -2.53
N SER A 10 5.18 9.61 -3.74
CA SER A 10 5.88 10.73 -4.37
C SER A 10 4.98 11.95 -4.60
N MET A 11 3.69 11.73 -4.86
CA MET A 11 2.71 12.82 -4.98
C MET A 11 2.53 13.63 -3.68
N MET A 12 2.94 13.09 -2.51
CA MET A 12 2.94 13.82 -1.24
C MET A 12 4.02 14.93 -1.19
N LEU A 13 4.85 15.09 -2.21
CA LEU A 13 5.68 16.29 -2.37
C LEU A 13 4.84 17.52 -2.72
N ASP A 14 3.68 17.33 -3.35
CA ASP A 14 2.71 18.38 -3.64
C ASP A 14 1.71 18.54 -2.50
N GLU A 15 1.49 19.78 -2.03
CA GLU A 15 0.61 20.10 -0.90
C GLU A 15 -0.83 19.62 -1.10
N ALA A 16 -1.32 19.54 -2.34
CA ALA A 16 -2.66 19.07 -2.67
C ALA A 16 -2.91 17.59 -2.28
N THR A 17 -1.85 16.78 -2.20
CA THR A 17 -1.95 15.39 -1.78
C THR A 17 -1.87 15.30 -0.26
N ILE A 18 -3.00 15.05 0.40
CA ILE A 18 -3.10 15.01 1.87
C ILE A 18 -3.43 13.62 2.45
N ALA A 19 -3.58 12.62 1.59
CA ALA A 19 -3.92 11.26 1.98
C ALA A 19 -3.32 10.28 0.97
N SER A 20 -2.40 9.43 1.42
CA SER A 20 -1.71 8.46 0.55
C SER A 20 -2.01 7.03 0.97
N VAL A 21 -2.24 6.17 -0.04
CA VAL A 21 -2.54 4.74 0.15
C VAL A 21 -1.68 3.90 -0.79
N LEU A 22 -0.74 3.13 -0.23
CA LEU A 22 0.14 2.23 -0.96
C LEU A 22 -0.41 0.80 -0.91
N CYS A 23 -1.18 0.40 -1.92
CA CYS A 23 -1.76 -0.94 -1.97
C CYS A 23 -0.94 -1.83 -2.93
N GLN A 24 -0.15 -2.74 -2.35
CA GLN A 24 0.81 -3.65 -2.98
C GLN A 24 1.85 -3.00 -3.92
N PRO A 25 2.61 -1.98 -3.48
CA PRO A 25 3.64 -1.36 -4.32
C PRO A 25 4.65 -2.42 -4.79
N SER A 26 4.84 -2.57 -6.11
CA SER A 26 5.63 -3.67 -6.71
C SER A 26 6.96 -3.27 -7.36
N LEU A 27 7.24 -1.97 -7.50
CA LEU A 27 8.50 -1.49 -8.07
C LEU A 27 9.55 -1.05 -7.02
N PRO A 28 10.86 -1.14 -7.33
CA PRO A 28 11.42 -1.76 -8.53
C PRO A 28 11.39 -3.30 -8.41
N LEU A 29 11.16 -4.02 -9.52
CA LEU A 29 10.93 -5.48 -9.47
C LEU A 29 12.18 -6.30 -9.12
N ASP A 30 13.36 -5.77 -9.41
CA ASP A 30 14.67 -6.40 -9.22
C ASP A 30 15.30 -6.12 -7.84
N ASN A 31 14.73 -5.18 -7.07
CA ASN A 31 15.15 -4.88 -5.71
C ASN A 31 13.98 -5.02 -4.72
N PRO A 32 13.92 -6.14 -3.97
CA PRO A 32 12.90 -6.40 -2.96
C PRO A 32 12.72 -5.31 -1.92
N ALA A 33 13.79 -4.61 -1.53
CA ALA A 33 13.78 -3.56 -0.52
C ALA A 33 13.61 -2.15 -1.13
N GLY A 34 13.63 -2.03 -2.45
CA GLY A 34 13.52 -0.76 -3.16
C GLY A 34 12.11 -0.17 -3.07
N ILE A 35 12.04 1.15 -2.97
CA ILE A 35 10.79 1.91 -2.81
C ILE A 35 10.64 3.05 -3.82
N GLU A 36 11.37 3.00 -4.96
CA GLU A 36 11.33 3.97 -6.07
C GLU A 36 11.16 5.44 -5.70
N ILE A 37 11.90 5.90 -4.70
CA ILE A 37 11.92 7.29 -4.28
C ILE A 37 13.31 7.62 -3.77
N SER A 38 13.79 8.83 -4.03
CA SER A 38 15.11 9.25 -3.56
C SER A 38 15.12 9.46 -2.04
N ALA A 39 16.32 9.38 -1.44
CA ALA A 39 16.51 9.64 -0.02
C ALA A 39 16.10 11.07 0.39
N GLU A 40 16.27 12.03 -0.51
CA GLU A 40 15.90 13.44 -0.30
C GLU A 40 14.38 13.63 -0.30
N GLU A 41 13.68 13.06 -1.29
CA GLU A 41 12.23 13.14 -1.39
C GLU A 41 11.56 12.44 -0.21
N ILE A 42 12.01 11.25 0.17
CA ILE A 42 11.39 10.55 1.31
C ILE A 42 11.65 11.26 2.65
N SER A 43 12.80 11.90 2.81
CA SER A 43 13.09 12.77 3.96
C SER A 43 12.16 13.99 3.98
N THR A 44 11.93 14.59 2.81
CA THR A 44 11.00 15.71 2.65
C THR A 44 9.56 15.31 3.00
N ILE A 45 9.12 14.16 2.49
CA ILE A 45 7.80 13.60 2.81
C ILE A 45 7.71 13.31 4.31
N ARG A 46 8.69 12.65 4.93
CA ARG A 46 8.67 12.35 6.37
C ARG A 46 8.48 13.62 7.21
N LYS A 47 9.25 14.67 6.93
CA LYS A 47 9.12 15.97 7.61
C LYS A 47 7.73 16.58 7.44
N ARG A 48 7.14 16.44 6.24
CA ARG A 48 5.77 16.90 5.98
C ARG A 48 4.75 16.11 6.78
N LEU A 49 4.85 14.79 6.80
CA LEU A 49 3.95 13.92 7.57
C LEU A 49 3.94 14.31 9.05
N ASP A 50 5.13 14.60 9.62
CA ASP A 50 5.28 15.09 10.99
C ASP A 50 4.59 16.46 11.19
N ARG A 51 4.87 17.42 10.32
CA ARG A 51 4.37 18.80 10.42
C ARG A 51 2.85 18.90 10.28
N GLU A 52 2.28 18.15 9.34
CA GLU A 52 0.86 18.23 8.96
C GLU A 52 0.02 17.11 9.60
N ASN A 53 0.63 16.25 10.42
CA ASN A 53 -0.01 15.10 11.05
C ASN A 53 -0.76 14.24 10.02
N LEU A 54 -0.06 13.88 8.94
CA LEU A 54 -0.55 13.05 7.84
C LEU A 54 -0.02 11.63 7.99
N ASP A 55 -0.73 10.67 7.39
CA ASP A 55 -0.35 9.25 7.42
C ASP A 55 -0.36 8.66 6.01
N VAL A 56 0.41 7.59 5.85
CA VAL A 56 0.46 6.76 4.65
C VAL A 56 -0.05 5.38 5.04
N LEU A 57 -1.21 4.99 4.50
CA LEU A 57 -1.71 3.63 4.70
C LEU A 57 -1.06 2.69 3.69
N ALA A 58 -0.72 1.48 4.10
CA ALA A 58 -0.11 0.51 3.21
C ALA A 58 -0.64 -0.90 3.42
N TYR A 59 -0.83 -1.63 2.32
CA TYR A 59 -1.42 -2.97 2.34
C TYR A 59 -0.63 -3.93 1.47
N ARG A 60 -0.41 -5.15 1.97
CA ARG A 60 0.13 -6.29 1.21
C ARG A 60 -0.45 -7.61 1.72
N PHE A 61 -0.27 -8.67 0.94
CA PHE A 61 -0.36 -10.03 1.46
C PHE A 61 1.01 -10.50 1.98
N GLU A 62 1.02 -11.44 2.93
CA GLU A 62 2.22 -11.96 3.57
C GLU A 62 3.18 -12.63 2.57
N GLY A 63 2.67 -13.50 1.70
CA GLY A 63 3.43 -14.23 0.69
C GLY A 63 3.54 -13.54 -0.67
N ASP A 64 3.20 -12.26 -0.75
CA ASP A 64 3.33 -11.46 -1.97
C ASP A 64 4.78 -11.42 -2.46
N ARG A 65 5.02 -11.96 -3.66
CA ARG A 65 6.36 -12.06 -4.28
C ARG A 65 6.82 -10.78 -4.96
N PHE A 66 5.92 -9.83 -5.21
CA PHE A 66 6.20 -8.57 -5.90
C PHE A 66 6.30 -7.42 -4.91
N CYS A 67 5.40 -7.36 -3.93
CA CYS A 67 5.48 -6.45 -2.79
C CYS A 67 5.97 -7.21 -1.56
N ARG A 68 7.28 -7.43 -1.48
CA ARG A 68 7.88 -8.25 -0.43
C ARG A 68 7.96 -7.52 0.93
N ALA A 69 8.14 -8.30 2.00
CA ALA A 69 8.24 -7.78 3.37
C ALA A 69 9.40 -6.80 3.56
N GLU A 70 10.52 -7.02 2.86
CA GLU A 70 11.70 -6.16 2.90
C GLU A 70 11.37 -4.73 2.46
N ARG A 71 10.47 -4.57 1.50
CA ARG A 71 10.00 -3.26 1.06
C ARG A 71 9.24 -2.51 2.13
N PHE A 72 8.33 -3.21 2.80
CA PHE A 72 7.56 -2.65 3.91
C PHE A 72 8.48 -2.29 5.08
N ALA A 73 9.54 -3.07 5.32
CA ALA A 73 10.57 -2.72 6.28
C ALA A 73 11.29 -1.41 5.88
N THR A 74 11.64 -1.24 4.60
CA THR A 74 12.23 0.03 4.10
C THR A 74 11.28 1.21 4.29
N TYR A 75 10.00 1.08 3.91
CA TYR A 75 9.02 2.14 4.15
C TYR A 75 8.87 2.47 5.64
N ARG A 76 8.76 1.45 6.50
CA ARG A 76 8.66 1.63 7.95
C ARG A 76 9.88 2.35 8.51
N GLN A 77 11.07 2.01 8.06
CA GLN A 77 12.30 2.68 8.47
C GLN A 77 12.32 4.15 8.04
N ALA A 78 11.91 4.45 6.80
CA ALA A 78 11.99 5.79 6.23
C ALA A 78 10.86 6.72 6.70
N LEU A 79 9.66 6.18 6.89
CA LEU A 79 8.44 6.94 7.21
C LEU A 79 7.99 6.78 8.66
N GLY A 80 8.63 5.92 9.46
CA GLY A 80 8.37 5.72 10.89
C GLY A 80 6.89 5.51 11.23
N ASN A 81 6.42 6.14 12.32
CA ASN A 81 5.05 5.99 12.81
C ASN A 81 3.95 6.44 11.83
N HIS A 82 4.28 7.19 10.77
CA HIS A 82 3.31 7.60 9.75
C HIS A 82 3.04 6.51 8.72
N PHE A 83 3.81 5.42 8.72
CA PHE A 83 3.57 4.26 7.87
C PHE A 83 2.63 3.28 8.56
N VAL A 84 1.34 3.40 8.24
CA VAL A 84 0.28 2.57 8.82
C VAL A 84 0.08 1.34 7.93
N GLU A 85 0.84 0.28 8.23
CA GLU A 85 0.81 -0.93 7.42
C GLU A 85 -0.23 -1.96 7.87
N ARG A 86 -0.72 -2.74 6.92
CA ARG A 86 -1.53 -3.95 7.10
C ARG A 86 -0.94 -5.06 6.25
N VAL A 87 -0.67 -6.19 6.88
CA VAL A 87 -0.23 -7.42 6.20
C VAL A 87 -1.36 -8.43 6.37
N LEU A 88 -1.99 -8.81 5.26
CA LEU A 88 -3.07 -9.80 5.26
C LEU A 88 -2.46 -11.21 5.09
N PRO A 89 -3.02 -12.23 5.75
CA PRO A 89 -2.61 -13.60 5.49
C PRO A 89 -3.01 -14.01 4.07
N ASP A 90 -2.21 -14.87 3.44
CA ASP A 90 -2.48 -15.36 2.08
C ASP A 90 -3.82 -16.11 1.98
N SER A 91 -4.27 -16.71 3.07
CA SER A 91 -5.58 -17.39 3.16
C SER A 91 -6.78 -16.44 3.00
N ALA A 92 -6.59 -15.13 3.18
CA ALA A 92 -7.63 -14.13 2.95
C ALA A 92 -7.80 -13.74 1.47
N ALA A 93 -6.94 -14.25 0.60
CA ALA A 93 -6.95 -13.93 -0.82
C ALA A 93 -7.95 -14.81 -1.58
N LYS A 94 -8.75 -14.18 -2.45
CA LYS A 94 -9.58 -14.92 -3.42
C LYS A 94 -8.71 -15.83 -4.28
N GLN A 95 -9.09 -17.10 -4.40
CA GLN A 95 -8.37 -18.12 -5.16
C GLN A 95 -8.83 -18.22 -6.62
N ASP A 96 -10.12 -17.99 -6.88
CA ASP A 96 -10.69 -17.94 -8.24
C ASP A 96 -10.36 -16.59 -8.88
N VAL A 97 -9.20 -16.54 -9.54
CA VAL A 97 -8.62 -15.36 -10.17
C VAL A 97 -8.59 -15.49 -11.69
N PRO A 98 -8.59 -14.38 -12.45
CA PRO A 98 -8.52 -14.43 -13.90
C PRO A 98 -7.28 -15.20 -14.42
N PRO A 99 -7.34 -15.82 -15.62
CA PRO A 99 -6.27 -16.68 -16.13
C PRO A 99 -4.89 -16.04 -16.18
N PHE A 100 -4.81 -14.72 -16.37
CA PHE A 100 -3.54 -14.00 -16.32
C PHE A 100 -2.89 -14.07 -14.93
N PHE A 101 -3.67 -13.85 -13.86
CA PHE A 101 -3.18 -13.90 -12.50
C PHE A 101 -2.80 -15.31 -12.09
N GLU A 102 -3.62 -16.30 -12.42
CA GLU A 102 -3.32 -17.71 -12.20
C GLU A 102 -1.97 -18.11 -12.83
N LYS A 103 -1.71 -17.68 -14.07
CA LYS A 103 -0.50 -18.05 -14.81
C LYS A 103 0.74 -17.26 -14.42
N HIS A 104 0.61 -15.95 -14.20
CA HIS A 104 1.72 -15.01 -14.09
C HIS A 104 1.90 -14.37 -12.72
N VAL A 105 0.85 -14.29 -11.90
CA VAL A 105 0.87 -13.70 -10.55
C VAL A 105 0.57 -14.81 -9.53
N ARG A 106 1.53 -15.74 -9.41
CA ARG A 106 1.38 -17.00 -8.64
C ARG A 106 1.50 -16.82 -7.12
N SER A 107 1.08 -15.68 -6.60
CA SER A 107 0.98 -15.36 -5.17
C SER A 107 -0.11 -14.31 -4.97
N PRO A 108 -0.81 -14.31 -3.82
CA PRO A 108 -1.65 -13.18 -3.44
C PRO A 108 -0.91 -11.86 -3.60
N HIS A 109 -1.56 -10.90 -4.26
CA HIS A 109 -0.94 -9.62 -4.59
C HIS A 109 -1.91 -8.45 -4.52
N SER A 110 -3.08 -8.60 -5.15
CA SER A 110 -4.02 -7.49 -5.33
C SER A 110 -5.12 -7.43 -4.26
N VAL A 111 -4.82 -6.80 -3.11
CA VAL A 111 -5.67 -6.79 -1.90
C VAL A 111 -7.11 -6.35 -2.16
N VAL A 112 -7.30 -5.23 -2.86
CA VAL A 112 -8.63 -4.61 -3.07
C VAL A 112 -9.17 -4.78 -4.50
N THR A 113 -8.56 -5.65 -5.31
CA THR A 113 -9.06 -5.94 -6.67
C THR A 113 -9.14 -7.44 -6.93
N VAL A 114 -8.13 -8.05 -7.56
CA VAL A 114 -8.22 -9.44 -8.02
C VAL A 114 -8.37 -10.44 -6.87
N HIS A 115 -7.74 -10.17 -5.73
CA HIS A 115 -7.79 -11.06 -4.57
C HIS A 115 -8.81 -10.60 -3.51
N LEU A 116 -9.64 -9.60 -3.82
CA LEU A 116 -10.71 -9.15 -2.94
C LEU A 116 -11.78 -10.23 -2.84
N ILE A 117 -12.19 -10.53 -1.62
CA ILE A 117 -13.40 -11.31 -1.32
C ILE A 117 -14.41 -10.31 -0.76
N ASP A 118 -15.41 -9.95 -1.55
CA ASP A 118 -16.43 -8.95 -1.21
C ASP A 118 -17.57 -9.57 -0.40
N GLU A 119 -17.22 -10.07 0.79
CA GLU A 119 -18.14 -10.72 1.72
C GLU A 119 -17.89 -10.22 3.14
N GLN A 120 -18.96 -10.15 3.94
CA GLN A 120 -18.88 -9.68 5.32
C GLN A 120 -17.92 -10.54 6.15
N GLY A 121 -17.04 -9.89 6.91
CA GLY A 121 -16.07 -10.55 7.79
C GLY A 121 -14.75 -10.92 7.13
N GLN A 122 -14.59 -10.73 5.81
CA GLN A 122 -13.34 -11.01 5.12
C GLN A 122 -12.26 -9.95 5.40
N PRO A 123 -10.98 -10.34 5.60
CA PRO A 123 -9.92 -9.35 5.82
C PRO A 123 -9.73 -8.35 4.66
N THR A 124 -10.00 -8.79 3.42
CA THR A 124 -9.89 -7.94 2.23
C THR A 124 -11.00 -6.89 2.15
N ILE A 125 -12.21 -7.19 2.66
CA ILE A 125 -13.28 -6.19 2.76
C ILE A 125 -12.97 -5.15 3.83
N ALA A 126 -12.45 -5.59 4.98
CA ALA A 126 -12.03 -4.68 6.05
C ALA A 126 -10.92 -3.73 5.58
N ALA A 127 -9.95 -4.22 4.80
CA ALA A 127 -8.91 -3.38 4.19
C ALA A 127 -9.49 -2.32 3.23
N ARG A 128 -10.43 -2.68 2.37
CA ARG A 128 -11.13 -1.74 1.48
C ARG A 128 -11.85 -0.65 2.29
N ASP A 129 -12.61 -1.07 3.30
CA ASP A 129 -13.43 -0.16 4.09
C ASP A 129 -12.57 0.78 4.94
N GLU A 130 -11.44 0.30 5.48
CA GLU A 130 -10.43 1.12 6.16
C GLU A 130 -9.85 2.18 5.21
N ILE A 131 -9.49 1.82 3.97
CA ILE A 131 -9.03 2.77 2.95
C ILE A 131 -10.08 3.85 2.69
N ILE A 132 -11.34 3.46 2.47
CA ILE A 132 -12.43 4.40 2.20
C ILE A 132 -12.65 5.33 3.40
N ALA A 133 -12.67 4.79 4.61
CA ALA A 133 -12.83 5.55 5.84
C ALA A 133 -11.69 6.56 6.04
N PHE A 134 -10.45 6.14 5.82
CA PHE A 134 -9.27 7.01 5.87
C PHE A 134 -9.38 8.17 4.87
N LEU A 135 -9.67 7.86 3.60
CA LEU A 135 -9.80 8.87 2.55
C LEU A 135 -10.94 9.84 2.86
N ARG A 136 -12.12 9.35 3.27
CA ARG A 136 -13.22 10.22 3.72
C ARG A 136 -12.78 11.11 4.88
N GLY A 137 -12.17 10.53 5.91
CA GLY A 137 -11.72 11.26 7.10
C GLY A 137 -10.69 12.36 6.80
N ARG A 138 -9.91 12.25 5.73
CA ARG A 138 -8.95 13.28 5.29
C ARG A 138 -9.56 14.29 4.32
N LEU A 139 -10.42 13.85 3.40
CA LEU A 139 -10.93 14.67 2.30
C LEU A 139 -12.24 15.41 2.61
N THR A 140 -12.96 15.02 3.67
CA THR A 140 -14.24 15.68 4.05
C THR A 140 -14.12 16.54 5.30
N LYS A 141 -12.92 16.69 5.88
CA LYS A 141 -12.69 17.64 6.97
C LYS A 141 -12.75 19.06 6.38
N LYS A 142 -13.70 19.85 6.86
CA LYS A 142 -13.76 21.29 6.65
C LYS A 142 -12.80 21.99 7.60
#